data_AF-A0A847B891-F1
#
_entry.id   AF-A0A847B891-F1
#
_cell.length_a   1.000
_cell.length_b   1.000
_cell.length_c   1.000
_cell.angle_alpha   90.00
_cell.angle_beta   90.00
_cell.angle_gamma   90.00
#
_symmetry.space_group_name_H-M   'P 1'
#
loop_
_entity.id
_entity.type
_entity.pdbx_description
1 polymer ?
#
loop_
_entity_poly.entity_id
_entity_poly.type
_entity_poly.pdbx_seq_one_letter_code
_entity_poly.pdbx_strand_id
1 'polypeptide(L)' 'MADPAYGIGVAKALGIDLKTVDLKLPASVSKESNYAANNAHPELNIPTQTADSGIEIDTNGDELYIDPYEDPWVL' A
#
# COMPACT_ATOMS: atom_id res chain seq x y z
N MET A 1 -5.75 0.10 -18.33
CA MET A 1 -6.39 0.77 -17.19
C MET A 1 -6.72 -0.29 -16.15
N ALA A 2 -6.47 -0.03 -14.87
CA ALA A 2 -6.89 -0.93 -13.80
C ALA A 2 -8.43 -1.01 -13.76
N ASP A 3 -8.97 -2.16 -13.35
CA ASP A 3 -10.42 -2.36 -13.20
C ASP A 3 -10.95 -1.53 -12.01
N PRO A 4 -11.92 -0.62 -12.21
CA PRO A 4 -12.52 0.15 -11.12
C PRO A 4 -13.12 -0.73 -10.00
N ALA A 5 -13.66 -1.90 -10.33
CA ALA A 5 -14.26 -2.81 -9.35
C ALA A 5 -13.21 -3.37 -8.38
N TYR A 6 -11.99 -3.60 -8.86
CA TYR A 6 -10.87 -4.03 -8.03
C TYR A 6 -10.52 -2.97 -6.97
N GLY A 7 -10.42 -1.70 -7.38
CA GLY A 7 -10.13 -0.59 -6.46
C GLY A 7 -11.20 -0.40 -5.38
N ILE A 8 -12.47 -0.59 -5.73
CA ILE A 8 -13.59 -0.55 -4.77
C ILE A 8 -13.49 -1.66 -3.72
N GLY A 9 -13.13 -2.88 -4.15
CA GLY A 9 -12.95 -4.02 -3.25
C GLY A 9 -11.84 -3.79 -2.23
N VAL A 10 -10.69 -3.29 -2.68
CA VAL A 10 -9.53 -2.99 -1.83
C VAL A 10 -9.86 -1.88 -0.83
N ALA A 11 -10.47 -0.78 -1.30
CA ALA A 11 -10.84 0.32 -0.41
C ALA A 11 -11.81 -0.14 0.70
N LYS A 12 -12.78 -1.00 0.36
CA LYS A 12 -13.71 -1.58 1.34
C LYS A 12 -12.97 -2.44 2.37
N ALA A 13 -12.02 -3.28 1.95
CA ALA A 13 -11.26 -4.15 2.85
C ALA A 13 -10.39 -3.35 3.84
N LEU A 14 -9.86 -2.21 3.39
CA LEU A 14 -9.02 -1.32 4.20
C LEU A 14 -9.82 -0.29 5.01
N GLY A 15 -11.16 -0.28 4.91
CA GLY A 15 -12.01 0.71 5.58
C GLY A 15 -11.82 2.14 5.05
N ILE A 16 -11.33 2.29 3.82
CA ILE A 16 -11.11 3.58 3.17
C ILE A 16 -12.41 4.04 2.51
N ASP A 17 -12.91 5.21 2.91
CA ASP A 17 -14.01 5.86 2.18
C ASP A 17 -13.47 6.50 0.91
N LEU A 18 -13.80 5.94 -0.26
CA LEU A 18 -13.37 6.48 -1.55
C LEU A 18 -13.84 7.93 -1.80
N LYS A 19 -14.85 8.42 -1.08
CA LYS A 19 -15.30 9.82 -1.17
C LYS A 19 -14.28 10.79 -0.60
N THR A 20 -13.41 10.34 0.30
CA THR A 20 -12.36 11.16 0.91
C THR A 20 -11.03 11.05 0.18
N VAL A 21 -10.95 10.19 -0.84
CA VAL A 21 -9.73 9.97 -1.63
C VAL A 21 -9.79 10.78 -2.90
N ASP A 22 -8.73 11.53 -3.20
CA ASP A 22 -8.59 12.17 -4.50
C ASP A 22 -8.23 11.13 -5.57
N LEU A 23 -9.17 10.86 -6.47
CA LEU A 23 -8.99 9.94 -7.59
C LEU A 23 -8.50 10.63 -8.87
N LYS A 24 -8.33 11.96 -8.86
CA LYS A 24 -7.93 12.77 -10.02
C LYS A 24 -6.51 13.31 -9.86
N LEU A 25 -5.57 12.38 -9.71
CA LEU A 25 -4.16 12.74 -9.57
C LEU A 25 -3.58 13.25 -10.90
N PRO A 26 -2.69 14.26 -10.86
CA PRO A 26 -1.99 14.72 -12.05
C PRO A 26 -1.09 13.62 -12.60
N ALA A 27 -0.87 13.63 -13.92
CA ALA A 27 0.07 12.71 -14.54
C ALA A 27 1.49 12.98 -14.02
N SER A 28 2.20 11.91 -13.65
CA SER A 28 3.60 11.96 -13.23
C SER A 28 4.49 12.19 -14.46
N VAL A 29 4.68 13.46 -14.82
CA VAL A 29 5.41 13.88 -16.03
C VAL A 29 6.78 14.49 -15.74
N SER A 30 7.02 14.97 -14.51
CA SER A 30 8.31 15.53 -14.09
C SER A 30 8.55 15.38 -12.59
N LYS A 31 9.80 15.51 -12.17
CA LYS A 31 10.16 15.46 -10.74
C LYS A 31 9.53 16.61 -9.96
N GLU A 32 9.47 17.80 -10.57
CA GLU A 32 8.91 19.01 -9.98
C GLU A 32 7.39 18.88 -9.79
N SER A 33 6.68 18.34 -10.79
CA SER A 33 5.23 18.12 -10.71
C SER A 33 4.89 17.07 -9.66
N ASN A 34 5.67 16.00 -9.56
CA ASN A 34 5.52 14.99 -8.51
C ASN A 34 5.78 15.56 -7.11
N TYR A 35 6.83 16.37 -6.97
CA TYR A 35 7.10 17.04 -5.69
C TYR A 35 5.93 17.94 -5.28
N ALA A 36 5.39 18.74 -6.21
CA ALA A 36 4.24 19.59 -5.92
C ALA A 36 3.00 18.78 -5.53
N ALA A 37 2.68 17.70 -6.26
CA ALA A 37 1.54 16.83 -5.97
C ALA A 37 1.67 16.14 -4.59
N ASN A 38 2.85 15.62 -4.27
CA ASN A 38 3.11 14.94 -2.99
C ASN A 38 3.03 15.90 -1.78
N ASN A 39 3.27 17.20 -1.99
CA ASN A 39 3.23 18.22 -0.93
C ASN A 39 1.93 19.03 -0.92
N ALA A 40 0.95 18.70 -1.77
CA ALA A 40 -0.32 19.44 -1.86
C ALA A 40 -1.19 19.33 -0.59
N HIS A 41 -0.97 18.28 0.21
CA HIS A 41 -1.75 17.96 1.40
C HIS A 41 -0.87 17.98 2.67
N PRO A 42 -0.41 19.16 3.13
CA PRO A 42 0.41 19.27 4.33
C PRO A 42 -0.31 18.79 5.60
N GLU A 43 -1.64 18.79 5.60
CA GLU A 43 -2.49 18.27 6.68
C GLU A 43 -2.36 16.76 6.89
N LEU A 44 -1.91 16.01 5.87
CA LEU A 44 -1.65 14.57 5.97
C LEU A 44 -0.25 14.29 6.53
N ASN A 45 0.65 15.28 6.55
CA ASN A 45 2.01 15.16 7.09
C ASN A 45 2.02 15.39 8.61
N ILE A 46 1.21 14.62 9.32
CA ILE A 46 1.17 14.61 10.79
C ILE A 46 1.91 13.38 11.32
N PRO A 47 2.54 13.46 12.51
CA PRO A 47 3.10 12.28 13.15
C PRO A 47 2.00 11.24 13.38
N THR A 48 2.08 10.10 12.71
CA THR A 48 1.20 8.96 12.94
C THR A 48 1.84 7.99 13.92
N GLN A 49 1.06 7.41 14.83
CA GLN A 49 1.50 6.20 15.52
C GLN A 49 1.50 5.04 14.53
N THR A 50 2.57 4.26 14.53
CA THR A 50 2.58 2.95 13.86
C THR A 50 1.45 2.11 14.44
N ALA A 51 0.64 1.50 13.57
CA ALA A 51 -0.27 0.45 14.00
C ALA A 51 0.59 -0.75 14.44
N ASP A 52 0.68 -0.99 15.74
CA ASP A 52 1.23 -2.23 16.25
C ASP A 52 0.28 -3.36 15.85
N SER A 53 0.75 -4.28 15.02
CA SER A 53 -0.03 -5.46 14.61
C SER A 53 -0.34 -6.36 15.80
N GLY A 54 0.36 -6.19 16.93
CA GLY A 54 0.29 -7.08 18.10
C GLY A 54 0.79 -8.50 17.82
N ILE A 55 1.29 -8.73 16.60
CA ILE A 55 1.78 -10.00 16.09
C ILE A 55 3.18 -9.73 15.58
N GLU A 56 4.17 -10.12 16.38
CA GLU A 56 5.54 -10.27 15.92
C GLU A 56 5.60 -11.55 15.09
N ILE A 57 5.80 -11.41 13.78
CA ILE A 57 6.14 -12.55 12.92
C ILE A 57 7.66 -12.66 12.99
N ASP A 58 8.17 -13.60 13.79
CA ASP A 58 9.59 -13.90 13.80
C ASP A 58 9.98 -14.54 12.46
N THR A 59 10.54 -13.73 11.56
CA THR A 59 10.98 -14.17 10.23
C THR A 59 12.37 -14.81 10.25
N ASN A 60 13.01 -14.95 11.41
CA ASN A 60 14.38 -15.45 11.54
C ASN A 60 14.45 -16.94 11.94
N GLY A 61 13.31 -17.64 11.99
CA GLY A 61 13.28 -19.08 12.23
C GLY A 61 13.77 -19.88 11.03
N ASP A 62 14.63 -20.88 11.28
CA ASP A 62 15.12 -21.83 10.26
C ASP A 62 13.99 -22.57 9.52
N GLU A 63 12.77 -22.59 10.09
CA GLU A 63 11.57 -23.24 9.54
C GLU A 63 10.90 -22.45 8.39
N LEU A 64 11.32 -21.22 8.13
CA LEU A 64 10.73 -20.36 7.08
C LEU A 64 11.41 -20.51 5.72
N TYR A 65 12.56 -21.19 5.64
CA TYR A 65 13.18 -21.55 4.38
C TYR A 65 12.52 -22.82 3.83
N ILE A 66 11.71 -22.65 2.78
CA ILE A 66 11.21 -23.75 1.97
C ILE A 66 12.17 -23.90 0.78
N ASP A 67 12.67 -25.12 0.54
CA ASP A 67 13.48 -25.41 -0.65
C ASP A 67 12.66 -25.05 -1.90
N PRO A 68 13.19 -24.26 -2.85
CA PRO A 68 12.48 -23.91 -4.08
C PRO A 68 11.93 -25.10 -4.87
N TYR A 69 12.52 -26.31 -4.73
CA TYR A 69 12.01 -27.52 -5.38
C TYR A 69 10.85 -28.20 -4.63
N GLU A 70 10.62 -27.84 -3.37
CA GLU A 70 9.57 -28.37 -2.50
C GLU A 70 8.47 -27.33 -2.22
N ASP A 71 8.59 -26.11 -2.77
CA ASP A 71 7.59 -25.06 -2.62
C ASP A 71 6.35 -25.34 -3.49
N PRO A 72 5.16 -25.56 -2.88
CA PRO A 72 3.94 -25.86 -3.63
C PRO A 72 3.42 -24.67 -4.46
N TRP A 73 4.01 -23.49 -4.32
CA TRP A 73 3.67 -22.27 -5.07
C TRP A 73 4.74 -21.86 -6.09
N VAL A 74 5.83 -22.62 -6.23
CA VAL A 74 6.78 -22.45 -7.34
C VAL A 74 6.15 -23.02 -8.62
N LEU A 75 6.03 -22.16 -9.65
CA LEU A 75 5.49 -22.47 -10.98
C LEU A 75 6.44 -23.34 -11.82
#